data_AF-A0A2V8DR35-F1
#
_entry.id   AF-A0A2V8DR35-F1
#
_cell.length_a   1.000
_cell.length_b   1.000
_cell.length_c   1.000
_cell.angle_alpha   90.00
_cell.angle_beta   90.00
_cell.angle_gamma   90.00
#
_symmetry.space_group_name_H-M   'P 1'
#
loop_
_entity.id
_entity.type
_entity.pdbx_description
1 polymer ?
#
loop_
_entity_poly.entity_id
_entity_poly.type
_entity_poly.pdbx_seq_one_letter_code
_entity_poly.pdbx_strand_id
1 'polypeptide(L)'
;MNGTTDKKGINPRRKEETMSVGRSSRRWNRFRRAAFAASSILMAAVCQAQTPVPRSTSSKVVLFASVGPDLIWYDVDVEHATLVKQGSTTLPANVQEAWPHPSKEYLYVVWSNGGPSYAGPFSGAASSGNKHGVSTFQIDKASGALRPHGQPASLPSRPIHITTDVLGAHVLVAYNDPSGVTVHRILTDGTVGSEVKPPTPLDVGIYAHQVRVDPSNESVILVTRGNGPAGGKPEDPGSVKVFSYKDGVLTNRAAIAPGGGFNFQPRHLDFHPSRPWVFVTLERQNKLQVYKREPAGTLSSKPLFTKETLTVPDNIRPGQAVGTVHVHPSGRFVYLANRASGTAAFEGKPVFVGGENAIAVYRIIQDTGEPILIQNMDTRGIHPRTFAVDSTGRILVVANQMSLSVREGSHVKTVPPSLAVFLVGADGKLDFKRNYNVEMAAGRSLFWTGIVSLP
;
A
#
# COMPACT_ATOMS: atom_id res chain seq x y z
N MET A 1 63.08 11.61 40.82
CA MET A 1 64.36 11.17 40.24
C MET A 1 64.03 10.66 38.84
N ASN A 2 64.20 11.44 37.78
CA ASN A 2 65.42 11.96 37.14
C ASN A 2 66.29 10.89 36.45
N GLY A 3 66.40 11.02 35.12
CA GLY A 3 67.54 10.60 34.29
C GLY A 3 67.21 9.47 33.30
N THR A 4 67.27 9.61 31.96
CA THR A 4 68.42 9.95 31.05
C THR A 4 69.61 9.00 31.23
N THR A 5 70.34 8.48 30.23
CA THR A 5 70.67 8.87 28.83
C THR A 5 71.39 7.64 28.19
N ASP A 6 71.66 7.43 26.89
CA ASP A 6 71.29 7.99 25.55
C ASP A 6 72.23 7.32 24.48
N LYS A 7 71.98 7.48 23.16
CA LYS A 7 72.89 7.17 22.00
C LYS A 7 73.18 5.69 21.70
N LYS A 8 73.49 5.22 20.47
CA LYS A 8 73.72 5.74 19.08
C LYS A 8 73.42 4.53 18.13
N GLY A 9 73.21 4.60 16.81
CA GLY A 9 73.07 5.71 15.86
C GLY A 9 73.26 5.25 14.39
N ILE A 10 72.63 5.99 13.47
CA ILE A 10 73.13 6.37 12.12
C ILE A 10 72.82 5.45 10.90
N ASN A 11 71.97 6.03 10.02
CA ASN A 11 71.64 5.73 8.61
C ASN A 11 72.86 6.08 7.70
N PRO A 12 73.00 5.68 6.40
CA PRO A 12 72.17 6.30 5.33
C PRO A 12 72.00 5.51 3.98
N ARG A 13 70.92 5.78 3.23
CA ARG A 13 70.91 6.56 1.96
C ARG A 13 69.67 6.32 1.07
N ARG A 14 68.99 7.42 0.73
CA ARG A 14 68.24 7.57 -0.54
C ARG A 14 69.21 7.67 -1.71
N LYS A 15 68.70 7.43 -2.93
CA LYS A 15 68.92 8.36 -4.07
C LYS A 15 67.68 8.44 -4.96
N GLU A 16 67.25 9.66 -5.21
CA GLU A 16 66.43 10.04 -6.37
C GLU A 16 67.38 10.38 -7.54
N GLU A 17 66.92 10.26 -8.81
CA GLU A 17 66.77 11.41 -9.76
C GLU A 17 66.89 11.09 -11.28
N THR A 18 66.10 11.85 -12.05
CA THR A 18 66.30 12.39 -13.43
C THR A 18 66.21 11.53 -14.71
N MET A 19 65.12 11.79 -15.45
CA MET A 19 65.01 12.32 -16.84
C MET A 19 65.90 11.84 -18.01
N SER A 20 65.23 11.49 -19.13
CA SER A 20 65.43 12.00 -20.52
C SER A 20 64.44 11.27 -21.48
N VAL A 21 63.44 11.89 -22.11
CA VAL A 21 63.45 12.68 -23.38
C VAL A 21 64.05 11.98 -24.61
N GLY A 22 63.21 11.68 -25.62
CA GLY A 22 63.63 11.21 -26.95
C GLY A 22 62.51 11.27 -28.00
N ARG A 23 62.70 12.06 -29.07
CA ARG A 23 61.74 12.25 -30.19
C ARG A 23 62.09 11.38 -31.41
N SER A 24 61.07 10.90 -32.14
CA SER A 24 60.90 11.00 -33.62
C SER A 24 59.67 10.17 -34.05
N SER A 25 58.75 10.51 -34.97
CA SER A 25 58.59 11.47 -36.09
C SER A 25 58.76 10.88 -37.51
N ARG A 26 57.62 10.71 -38.23
CA ARG A 26 57.37 10.75 -39.71
C ARG A 26 56.04 9.97 -39.97
N ARG A 27 54.93 10.45 -40.56
CA ARG A 27 54.53 11.53 -41.51
C ARG A 27 54.49 11.11 -42.99
N TRP A 28 53.28 11.00 -43.56
CA TRP A 28 52.83 11.14 -44.99
C TRP A 28 51.46 10.41 -45.15
N ASN A 29 50.54 10.67 -46.09
CA ASN A 29 50.12 11.81 -46.94
C ASN A 29 48.65 11.50 -47.38
N ARG A 30 47.63 12.33 -47.14
CA ARG A 30 47.00 13.34 -48.03
C ARG A 30 46.49 12.90 -49.44
N PHE A 31 45.27 13.39 -49.76
CA PHE A 31 44.53 13.40 -51.04
C PHE A 31 43.85 12.08 -51.48
N ARG A 32 42.70 12.09 -52.21
CA ARG A 32 42.09 13.14 -53.05
C ARG A 32 40.55 13.02 -53.12
N ARG A 33 39.85 14.11 -53.50
CA ARG A 33 38.41 14.09 -53.87
C ARG A 33 38.24 13.51 -55.28
N ALA A 34 37.12 12.84 -55.53
CA ALA A 34 36.51 12.72 -56.86
C ALA A 34 34.98 12.76 -56.70
N ALA A 35 34.31 13.59 -57.48
CA ALA A 35 32.85 13.64 -57.55
C ALA A 35 32.41 12.95 -58.85
N PHE A 36 31.30 12.21 -58.79
CA PHE A 36 30.54 11.85 -59.98
C PHE A 36 29.06 12.12 -59.69
N ALA A 37 28.50 13.06 -60.45
CA ALA A 37 27.05 13.24 -60.53
C ALA A 37 26.54 12.34 -61.66
N ALA A 38 25.51 11.54 -61.35
CA ALA A 38 24.72 10.84 -62.35
C ALA A 38 23.25 11.12 -62.04
N SER A 39 22.62 11.98 -62.85
CA SER A 39 21.21 12.28 -62.75
C SER A 39 20.39 11.11 -63.30
N SER A 40 19.45 10.60 -62.52
CA SER A 40 18.45 9.64 -62.97
C SER A 40 17.08 10.10 -62.49
N ILE A 41 16.21 10.43 -63.43
CA ILE A 41 14.84 10.87 -63.17
C ILE A 41 13.99 9.63 -62.85
N LEU A 42 13.37 9.58 -61.67
CA LEU A 42 12.27 8.66 -61.39
C LEU A 42 11.05 9.44 -60.88
N MET A 43 9.86 9.01 -61.31
CA MET A 43 8.59 9.66 -61.01
C MET A 43 8.28 9.63 -59.50
N ALA A 44 7.85 10.78 -58.96
CA ALA A 44 7.30 10.84 -57.62
C ALA A 44 5.84 10.33 -57.61
N ALA A 45 5.66 9.05 -57.30
CA ALA A 45 4.35 8.47 -57.00
C ALA A 45 4.14 8.39 -55.48
N VAL A 46 3.13 9.14 -55.03
CA VAL A 46 2.35 9.02 -53.78
C VAL A 46 2.93 8.18 -52.64
N CYS A 47 3.24 8.85 -51.52
CA CYS A 47 2.80 8.39 -50.20
C CYS A 47 2.78 9.59 -49.24
N GLN A 48 1.59 10.08 -48.88
CA GLN A 48 1.48 10.85 -47.63
C GLN A 48 1.79 9.89 -46.50
N ALA A 49 2.98 10.01 -45.91
CA ALA A 49 3.30 9.34 -44.67
C ALA A 49 2.41 9.95 -43.58
N GLN A 50 1.22 9.37 -43.38
CA GLN A 50 0.48 9.55 -42.15
C GLN A 50 1.38 9.06 -41.03
N THR A 51 2.00 9.98 -40.31
CA THR A 51 2.67 9.68 -39.04
C THR A 51 1.65 8.91 -38.20
N PRO A 52 1.93 7.68 -37.77
CA PRO A 52 0.98 6.94 -36.97
C PRO A 52 0.76 7.76 -35.70
N VAL A 53 -0.43 8.35 -35.57
CA VAL A 53 -0.89 8.92 -34.30
C VAL A 53 -0.73 7.78 -33.31
N PRO A 54 0.07 7.94 -32.23
CA PRO A 54 0.21 6.88 -31.26
C PRO A 54 -1.19 6.56 -30.75
N ARG A 55 -1.65 5.34 -31.02
CA ARG A 55 -2.90 4.84 -30.41
C ARG A 55 -2.71 5.04 -28.92
N SER A 56 -3.52 5.91 -28.33
CA SER A 56 -3.69 5.92 -26.89
C SER A 56 -4.31 4.58 -26.53
N THR A 57 -3.46 3.60 -26.23
CA THR A 57 -3.86 2.36 -25.59
C THR A 57 -4.23 2.75 -24.17
N SER A 58 -5.47 3.21 -23.98
CA SER A 58 -6.00 3.55 -22.67
C SER A 58 -5.95 2.28 -21.83
N SER A 59 -5.00 2.23 -20.90
CA SER A 59 -4.81 1.11 -19.98
C SER A 59 -6.14 0.79 -19.32
N LYS A 60 -6.59 -0.46 -19.43
CA LYS A 60 -7.89 -0.86 -18.87
C LYS A 60 -7.79 -0.81 -17.35
N VAL A 61 -8.60 0.03 -16.71
CA VAL A 61 -8.64 0.14 -15.25
C VAL A 61 -9.76 -0.74 -14.72
N VAL A 62 -9.43 -1.65 -13.80
CA VAL A 62 -10.34 -2.62 -13.19
C VAL A 62 -10.35 -2.40 -11.69
N LEU A 63 -11.54 -2.23 -11.13
CA LEU A 63 -11.77 -2.18 -9.68
C LEU A 63 -12.20 -3.56 -9.21
N PHE A 64 -11.55 -4.09 -8.19
CA PHE A 64 -11.99 -5.26 -7.45
C PHE A 64 -12.58 -4.82 -6.10
N ALA A 65 -13.65 -5.47 -5.66
CA ALA A 65 -14.26 -5.24 -4.35
C ALA A 65 -14.82 -6.54 -3.76
N SER A 66 -14.75 -6.72 -2.44
CA SER A 66 -15.18 -7.97 -1.79
C SER A 66 -16.39 -7.82 -0.86
N VAL A 67 -17.35 -8.73 -0.97
CA VAL A 67 -18.57 -8.79 -0.15
C VAL A 67 -18.66 -10.16 0.53
N GLY A 68 -18.02 -10.28 1.69
CA GLY A 68 -17.81 -11.59 2.33
C GLY A 68 -16.87 -12.46 1.47
N PRO A 69 -17.28 -13.65 1.01
CA PRO A 69 -16.46 -14.51 0.17
C PRO A 69 -16.46 -14.10 -1.31
N ASP A 70 -17.38 -13.23 -1.74
CA ASP A 70 -17.52 -12.88 -3.16
C ASP A 70 -16.58 -11.73 -3.53
N LEU A 71 -15.75 -11.96 -4.53
CA LEU A 71 -14.86 -10.98 -5.15
C LEU A 71 -15.47 -10.54 -6.48
N ILE A 72 -15.86 -9.27 -6.56
CA ILE A 72 -16.57 -8.64 -7.67
C ILE A 72 -15.58 -7.75 -8.43
N TRP A 73 -15.66 -7.73 -9.76
CA TRP A 73 -14.88 -6.81 -10.59
C TRP A 73 -15.74 -5.90 -11.47
N TYR A 74 -15.25 -4.67 -11.62
CA TYR A 74 -15.88 -3.59 -12.35
C TYR A 74 -14.89 -2.99 -13.34
N ASP A 75 -15.35 -2.70 -14.55
CA ASP A 75 -14.65 -1.79 -15.45
C ASP A 75 -14.77 -0.37 -14.90
N VAL A 76 -13.65 0.36 -14.90
CA VAL A 76 -13.58 1.74 -14.41
C VAL A 76 -13.43 2.67 -15.60
N ASP A 77 -14.47 3.45 -15.86
CA ASP A 77 -14.36 4.61 -16.73
C ASP A 77 -13.76 5.77 -15.92
N VAL A 78 -12.47 6.04 -16.13
CA VAL A 78 -11.73 7.08 -15.42
C VAL A 78 -12.19 8.49 -15.83
N GLU A 79 -12.68 8.68 -17.06
CA GLU A 79 -13.03 10.00 -17.58
C GLU A 79 -14.43 10.43 -17.09
N HIS A 80 -15.39 9.50 -17.15
CA HIS A 80 -16.77 9.72 -16.70
C HIS A 80 -16.99 9.34 -15.22
N ALA A 81 -15.95 8.84 -14.54
CA ALA A 81 -15.98 8.36 -13.16
C ALA A 81 -17.08 7.32 -12.91
N THR A 82 -17.17 6.28 -13.76
CA THR A 82 -18.20 5.22 -13.64
C THR A 82 -17.59 3.86 -13.35
N LEU A 83 -18.38 3.01 -12.70
CA LEU A 83 -18.09 1.60 -12.44
C LEU A 83 -19.16 0.75 -13.13
N VAL A 84 -18.73 -0.17 -14.00
CA VAL A 84 -19.62 -1.13 -14.68
C VAL A 84 -19.27 -2.53 -14.20
N LYS A 85 -20.17 -3.18 -13.44
CA LYS A 85 -19.96 -4.54 -12.92
C LYS A 85 -19.85 -5.52 -14.09
N GLN A 86 -18.72 -6.20 -14.21
CA GLN A 86 -18.47 -7.19 -15.28
C GLN A 86 -18.63 -8.63 -14.79
N GLY A 87 -18.36 -8.92 -13.52
CA GLY A 87 -18.50 -10.27 -12.99
C GLY A 87 -18.12 -10.41 -11.52
N SER A 88 -18.16 -11.65 -11.03
CA SER A 88 -17.77 -12.01 -9.68
C SER A 88 -17.36 -13.48 -9.58
N THR A 89 -16.53 -13.79 -8.58
CA THR A 89 -16.13 -15.15 -8.22
C THR A 89 -16.19 -15.33 -6.70
N THR A 90 -16.49 -16.52 -6.22
CA THR A 90 -16.63 -16.82 -4.78
C THR A 90 -15.41 -17.56 -4.28
N LEU A 91 -14.83 -17.10 -3.18
CA LEU A 91 -13.69 -17.73 -2.51
C LEU A 91 -14.14 -18.74 -1.44
N PRO A 92 -13.25 -19.64 -0.97
CA PRO A 92 -13.60 -20.65 0.04
C PRO A 92 -14.10 -20.09 1.38
N ALA A 93 -13.78 -18.83 1.70
CA ALA A 93 -14.33 -18.10 2.83
C ALA A 93 -14.18 -16.57 2.61
N ASN A 94 -14.47 -15.76 3.64
CA ASN A 94 -14.48 -14.30 3.53
C ASN A 94 -13.11 -13.74 3.11
N VAL A 95 -13.09 -12.93 2.05
CA VAL A 95 -11.92 -12.18 1.61
C VAL A 95 -11.47 -11.21 2.71
N GLN A 96 -10.17 -11.20 3.00
CA GLN A 96 -9.58 -10.30 3.99
C GLN A 96 -8.83 -9.14 3.30
N GLU A 97 -8.08 -9.42 2.24
CA GLU A 97 -7.28 -8.46 1.48
C GLU A 97 -6.89 -9.12 0.13
N ALA A 98 -6.45 -8.34 -0.87
CA ALA A 98 -5.81 -8.90 -2.06
C ALA A 98 -4.65 -8.01 -2.56
N TRP A 99 -3.70 -8.60 -3.29
CA TRP A 99 -2.56 -7.87 -3.86
C TRP A 99 -2.23 -8.36 -5.28
N PRO A 100 -2.10 -7.46 -6.28
CA PRO A 100 -1.74 -7.83 -7.64
C PRO A 100 -0.23 -8.09 -7.75
N HIS A 101 0.14 -9.14 -8.46
CA HIS A 101 1.52 -9.40 -8.89
C HIS A 101 2.08 -8.21 -9.69
N PRO A 102 3.39 -7.88 -9.65
CA PRO A 102 3.96 -6.80 -10.44
C PRO A 102 3.67 -6.87 -11.94
N SER A 103 3.63 -8.08 -12.55
CA SER A 103 3.28 -8.25 -13.97
C SER A 103 1.81 -8.00 -14.33
N LYS A 104 0.94 -7.82 -13.33
CA LYS A 104 -0.53 -7.67 -13.47
C LYS A 104 -1.24 -8.86 -14.13
N GLU A 105 -0.60 -10.02 -14.17
CA GLU A 105 -1.19 -11.28 -14.65
C GLU A 105 -1.87 -12.09 -13.56
N TYR A 106 -1.51 -11.85 -12.29
CA TYR A 106 -2.04 -12.60 -11.16
C TYR A 106 -2.52 -11.66 -10.05
N LEU A 107 -3.60 -12.07 -9.38
CA LEU A 107 -4.13 -11.48 -8.16
C LEU A 107 -4.07 -12.53 -7.04
N TYR A 108 -3.35 -12.22 -5.97
CA TYR A 108 -3.31 -13.06 -4.77
C TYR A 108 -4.35 -12.56 -3.77
N VAL A 109 -5.29 -13.41 -3.39
CA VAL A 109 -6.44 -13.03 -2.54
C VAL A 109 -6.42 -13.88 -1.29
N VAL A 110 -6.30 -13.24 -0.12
CA VAL A 110 -6.30 -13.93 1.18
C VAL A 110 -7.71 -14.01 1.76
N TRP A 111 -8.05 -15.16 2.32
CA TRP A 111 -9.39 -15.47 2.83
C TRP A 111 -9.37 -16.24 4.16
N SER A 112 -10.48 -16.17 4.89
CA SER A 112 -10.63 -16.76 6.23
C SER A 112 -12.08 -17.05 6.58
N ASN A 113 -12.33 -18.18 7.27
CA ASN A 113 -13.62 -18.43 7.93
C ASN A 113 -13.72 -17.82 9.34
N GLY A 114 -12.59 -17.39 9.93
CA GLY A 114 -12.55 -16.61 11.17
C GLY A 114 -12.76 -15.10 10.93
N GLY A 115 -13.33 -14.43 11.92
CA GLY A 115 -13.61 -12.99 11.99
C GLY A 115 -12.63 -12.20 12.87
N PRO A 116 -12.92 -10.91 13.16
CA PRO A 116 -12.09 -10.11 14.06
C PRO A 116 -12.15 -10.63 15.50
N SER A 117 -11.02 -10.58 16.21
CA SER A 117 -10.88 -11.06 17.60
C SER A 117 -11.65 -10.22 18.63
N TYR A 118 -12.04 -8.99 18.26
CA TYR A 118 -12.84 -8.10 19.07
C TYR A 118 -14.30 -8.09 18.59
N ALA A 119 -15.25 -8.05 19.53
CA ALA A 119 -16.67 -7.97 19.26
C ALA A 119 -17.03 -6.61 18.61
N GLY A 120 -16.98 -6.54 17.29
CA GLY A 120 -17.57 -5.46 16.50
C GLY A 120 -19.03 -5.79 16.19
N PRO A 121 -19.93 -4.78 16.06
CA PRO A 121 -21.37 -5.00 15.82
C PRO A 121 -21.73 -5.74 14.50
N PHE A 122 -20.74 -6.13 13.69
CA PHE A 122 -20.91 -6.78 12.38
C PHE A 122 -19.98 -7.98 12.16
N SER A 123 -19.44 -8.59 13.22
CA SER A 123 -18.68 -9.85 13.11
C SER A 123 -19.61 -11.05 12.89
N GLY A 124 -20.12 -11.21 11.66
CA GLY A 124 -20.90 -12.39 11.25
C GLY A 124 -20.08 -13.68 11.14
N ALA A 125 -18.74 -13.59 11.19
CA ALA A 125 -17.83 -14.72 11.33
C ALA A 125 -17.38 -14.86 12.80
N ALA A 126 -17.30 -16.10 13.29
CA ALA A 126 -16.79 -16.41 14.62
C ALA A 126 -15.37 -15.87 14.79
N SER A 127 -15.03 -15.32 15.96
CA SER A 127 -13.70 -14.74 16.23
C SER A 127 -12.56 -15.75 16.08
N SER A 128 -12.86 -17.05 16.23
CA SER A 128 -11.98 -18.16 15.83
C SER A 128 -12.44 -18.78 14.52
N GLY A 129 -11.46 -19.04 13.64
CA GLY A 129 -11.61 -19.86 12.44
C GLY A 129 -10.54 -20.94 12.40
N ASN A 130 -10.66 -21.87 11.46
CA ASN A 130 -9.71 -22.98 11.25
C ASN A 130 -9.41 -23.25 9.77
N LYS A 131 -9.92 -22.40 8.87
CA LYS A 131 -9.66 -22.46 7.42
C LYS A 131 -9.27 -21.06 6.95
N HIS A 132 -8.00 -20.94 6.61
CA HIS A 132 -7.38 -19.72 6.12
C HIS A 132 -6.50 -20.07 4.94
N GLY A 133 -6.47 -19.21 3.93
CA GLY A 133 -5.74 -19.51 2.70
C GLY A 133 -5.45 -18.28 1.85
N VAL A 134 -4.61 -18.49 0.85
CA VAL A 134 -4.41 -17.57 -0.28
C VAL A 134 -4.79 -18.29 -1.56
N SER A 135 -5.72 -17.70 -2.31
CA SER A 135 -6.09 -18.14 -3.65
C SER A 135 -5.36 -17.29 -4.68
N THR A 136 -4.82 -17.93 -5.73
CA THR A 136 -4.28 -17.24 -6.89
C THR A 136 -5.37 -17.16 -7.95
N PHE A 137 -5.52 -16.00 -8.58
CA PHE A 137 -6.34 -15.82 -9.77
C PHE A 137 -5.47 -15.29 -10.90
N GLN A 138 -5.63 -15.84 -12.10
CA GLN A 138 -5.13 -15.21 -13.31
C GLN A 138 -6.08 -14.09 -13.74
N ILE A 139 -5.53 -12.93 -14.11
CA ILE A 139 -6.26 -11.78 -14.63
C ILE A 139 -6.21 -11.82 -16.16
N ASP A 140 -7.38 -11.91 -16.80
CA ASP A 140 -7.49 -11.75 -18.25
C ASP A 140 -7.23 -10.28 -18.63
N LYS A 141 -6.12 -9.99 -19.30
CA LYS A 141 -5.67 -8.60 -19.56
C LYS A 141 -6.65 -7.76 -20.37
N ALA A 142 -7.48 -8.38 -21.23
CA ALA A 142 -8.43 -7.67 -22.09
C ALA A 142 -9.75 -7.35 -21.37
N SER A 143 -10.25 -8.29 -20.56
CA SER A 143 -11.56 -8.17 -19.88
C SER A 143 -11.49 -7.80 -18.41
N GLY A 144 -10.33 -7.94 -17.76
CA GLY A 144 -10.19 -7.82 -16.30
C GLY A 144 -10.76 -9.01 -15.52
N ALA A 145 -11.32 -10.02 -16.19
CA ALA A 145 -11.95 -11.15 -15.54
C ALA A 145 -10.95 -12.03 -14.78
N LEU A 146 -11.37 -12.51 -13.61
CA LEU A 146 -10.57 -13.41 -12.78
C LEU A 146 -10.88 -14.88 -13.11
N ARG A 147 -9.83 -15.68 -13.28
CA ARG A 147 -9.93 -17.15 -13.38
C ARG A 147 -9.16 -17.78 -12.21
N PRO A 148 -9.76 -18.66 -11.39
CA PRO A 148 -9.02 -19.41 -10.37
C PRO A 148 -7.82 -20.13 -10.99
N HIS A 149 -6.66 -20.05 -10.34
CA HIS A 149 -5.40 -20.58 -10.88
C HIS A 149 -4.65 -21.37 -9.80
N GLY A 150 -4.36 -22.64 -10.09
CA GLY A 150 -3.79 -23.58 -9.11
C GLY A 150 -4.73 -23.91 -7.94
N GLN A 151 -4.18 -24.58 -6.92
CA GLN A 151 -4.87 -24.83 -5.65
C GLN A 151 -4.59 -23.71 -4.65
N PRO A 152 -5.53 -23.33 -3.77
CA PRO A 152 -5.27 -22.38 -2.69
C PRO A 152 -4.22 -22.92 -1.71
N ALA A 153 -3.22 -22.10 -1.36
CA ALA A 153 -2.26 -22.46 -0.32
C ALA A 153 -2.85 -22.16 1.07
N SER A 154 -2.71 -23.11 2.00
CA SER A 154 -3.18 -22.97 3.39
C SER A 154 -2.32 -22.00 4.19
N LEU A 155 -2.94 -21.24 5.09
CA LEU A 155 -2.27 -20.28 5.98
C LEU A 155 -2.51 -20.65 7.47
N PRO A 156 -1.56 -20.35 8.38
CA PRO A 156 -1.59 -20.84 9.77
C PRO A 156 -2.61 -20.13 10.67
N SER A 157 -3.05 -18.92 10.33
CA SER A 157 -4.08 -18.16 11.06
C SER A 157 -4.81 -17.23 10.08
N ARG A 158 -5.79 -16.46 10.57
CA ARG A 158 -6.52 -15.45 9.79
C ARG A 158 -5.56 -14.39 9.23
N PRO A 159 -5.36 -14.32 7.91
CA PRO A 159 -4.61 -13.24 7.30
C PRO A 159 -5.37 -11.92 7.43
N ILE A 160 -4.65 -10.82 7.60
CA ILE A 160 -5.24 -9.47 7.68
C ILE A 160 -4.67 -8.51 6.61
N HIS A 161 -3.52 -8.83 6.03
CA HIS A 161 -2.92 -8.10 4.92
C HIS A 161 -2.01 -9.02 4.10
N ILE A 162 -1.90 -8.75 2.80
CA ILE A 162 -1.01 -9.44 1.86
C ILE A 162 -0.26 -8.41 1.01
N THR A 163 0.98 -8.71 0.65
CA THR A 163 1.76 -7.99 -0.37
C THR A 163 2.62 -8.98 -1.15
N THR A 164 3.10 -8.60 -2.34
CA THR A 164 4.29 -9.23 -2.91
C THR A 164 5.54 -8.47 -2.50
N ASP A 165 6.71 -9.08 -2.70
CA ASP A 165 7.96 -8.33 -2.84
C ASP A 165 8.00 -7.54 -4.17
N VAL A 166 8.99 -6.67 -4.33
CA VAL A 166 9.10 -5.75 -5.49
C VAL A 166 9.31 -6.53 -6.80
N LEU A 167 10.00 -7.67 -6.74
CA LEU A 167 10.29 -8.51 -7.90
C LEU A 167 9.15 -9.47 -8.26
N GLY A 168 8.18 -9.72 -7.36
CA GLY A 168 7.13 -10.70 -7.57
C GLY A 168 7.58 -12.16 -7.40
N ALA A 169 8.70 -12.38 -6.70
CA ALA A 169 9.20 -13.72 -6.37
C ALA A 169 8.54 -14.30 -5.11
N HIS A 170 7.97 -13.47 -4.25
CA HIS A 170 7.39 -13.89 -2.98
C HIS A 170 6.06 -13.21 -2.65
N VAL A 171 5.16 -13.95 -1.99
CA VAL A 171 3.98 -13.45 -1.27
C VAL A 171 4.30 -13.33 0.21
N LEU A 172 4.00 -12.19 0.81
CA LEU A 172 4.13 -11.94 2.25
C LEU A 172 2.76 -11.68 2.86
N VAL A 173 2.46 -12.36 3.96
CA VAL A 173 1.14 -12.32 4.62
C VAL A 173 1.30 -12.01 6.10
N ALA A 174 0.52 -11.05 6.62
CA ALA A 174 0.44 -10.71 8.04
C ALA A 174 -0.81 -11.32 8.70
N TYR A 175 -0.66 -11.69 9.97
CA TYR A 175 -1.71 -12.27 10.83
C TYR A 175 -1.86 -11.43 12.08
N ASN A 176 -3.09 -11.11 12.48
CA ASN A 176 -3.32 -10.23 13.64
C ASN A 176 -3.36 -10.96 14.98
N ASP A 177 -3.87 -12.19 15.00
CA ASP A 177 -4.14 -12.93 16.23
C ASP A 177 -4.11 -14.45 15.95
N PRO A 178 -3.07 -15.18 16.39
CA PRO A 178 -1.82 -14.64 16.94
C PRO A 178 -1.11 -13.70 15.95
N SER A 179 -0.37 -12.73 16.49
CA SER A 179 0.47 -11.81 15.69
C SER A 179 1.52 -12.59 14.90
N GLY A 180 1.70 -12.29 13.62
CA GLY A 180 2.69 -13.01 12.82
C GLY A 180 2.89 -12.48 11.40
N VAL A 181 3.92 -13.02 10.74
CA VAL A 181 4.18 -12.84 9.31
C VAL A 181 4.73 -14.15 8.72
N THR A 182 4.34 -14.49 7.49
CA THR A 182 4.92 -15.59 6.72
C THR A 182 5.29 -15.13 5.32
N VAL A 183 6.33 -15.70 4.74
CA VAL A 183 6.75 -15.47 3.35
C VAL A 183 6.62 -16.78 2.58
N HIS A 184 6.02 -16.76 1.40
CA HIS A 184 5.84 -17.93 0.53
C HIS A 184 6.43 -17.62 -0.85
N ARG A 185 7.05 -18.62 -1.48
CA ARG A 185 7.55 -18.47 -2.86
C ARG A 185 6.39 -18.35 -3.84
N ILE A 186 6.54 -17.52 -4.86
CA ILE A 186 5.73 -17.58 -6.07
C ILE A 186 6.42 -18.55 -7.03
N LEU A 187 5.70 -19.56 -7.51
CA LEU A 187 6.21 -20.55 -8.45
C LEU A 187 6.26 -19.96 -9.87
N THR A 188 6.95 -20.64 -10.78
CA THR A 188 7.11 -20.18 -12.18
C THR A 188 5.80 -20.11 -12.96
N ASP A 189 4.75 -20.80 -12.50
CA ASP A 189 3.39 -20.71 -13.05
C ASP A 189 2.54 -19.60 -12.39
N GLY A 190 3.11 -18.82 -11.46
CA GLY A 190 2.42 -17.77 -10.70
C GLY A 190 1.64 -18.26 -9.48
N THR A 191 1.63 -19.56 -9.16
CA THR A 191 0.93 -20.06 -7.96
C THR A 191 1.76 -19.89 -6.69
N VAL A 192 1.11 -19.91 -5.52
CA VAL A 192 1.80 -19.80 -4.21
C VAL A 192 2.36 -21.16 -3.80
N GLY A 193 3.68 -21.22 -3.69
CA GLY A 193 4.46 -22.39 -3.28
C GLY A 193 4.73 -22.44 -1.78
N SER A 194 5.86 -23.04 -1.41
CA SER A 194 6.22 -23.31 -0.01
C SER A 194 6.67 -22.06 0.77
N GLU A 195 6.45 -22.10 2.09
CA GLU A 195 6.87 -21.07 3.03
C GLU A 195 8.41 -21.03 3.17
N VAL A 196 8.98 -19.83 3.10
CA VAL A 196 10.39 -19.55 3.41
C VAL A 196 10.52 -19.29 4.91
N LYS A 197 11.01 -20.28 5.65
CA LYS A 197 11.19 -20.17 7.11
C LYS A 197 12.35 -19.23 7.46
N PRO A 198 12.19 -18.33 8.46
CA PRO A 198 13.31 -17.55 8.97
C PRO A 198 14.29 -18.45 9.76
N PRO A 199 15.59 -18.11 9.81
CA PRO A 199 16.59 -18.91 10.52
C PRO A 199 16.48 -18.80 12.05
N THR A 200 15.78 -17.79 12.55
CA THR A 200 15.55 -17.52 13.97
C THR A 200 14.11 -17.02 14.18
N PRO A 201 13.54 -17.14 15.39
CA PRO A 201 12.23 -16.57 15.70
C PRO A 201 12.18 -15.06 15.42
N LEU A 202 11.11 -14.61 14.76
CA LEU A 202 10.88 -13.19 14.46
C LEU A 202 10.17 -12.49 15.61
N ASP A 203 10.60 -11.27 15.92
CA ASP A 203 9.84 -10.36 16.80
C ASP A 203 8.69 -9.74 15.99
N VAL A 204 7.54 -10.42 16.03
CA VAL A 204 6.31 -10.06 15.30
C VAL A 204 5.38 -9.13 16.08
N GLY A 205 5.83 -8.60 17.23
CA GLY A 205 5.08 -7.66 18.07
C GLY A 205 3.68 -8.13 18.45
N ILE A 206 2.78 -7.19 18.70
CA ILE A 206 1.40 -7.45 19.09
C ILE A 206 0.44 -6.89 18.03
N TYR A 207 -0.52 -7.70 17.61
CA TYR A 207 -1.55 -7.35 16.63
C TYR A 207 -0.99 -6.83 15.29
N ALA A 208 -0.17 -7.63 14.61
CA ALA A 208 0.28 -7.34 13.25
C ALA A 208 -0.91 -7.04 12.31
N HIS A 209 -0.87 -5.89 11.66
CA HIS A 209 -1.97 -5.37 10.84
C HIS A 209 -1.57 -5.15 9.37
N GLN A 210 -0.32 -4.82 9.08
CA GLN A 210 0.13 -4.61 7.71
C GLN A 210 1.53 -5.16 7.51
N VAL A 211 1.77 -5.84 6.39
CA VAL A 211 3.11 -6.16 5.90
C VAL A 211 3.35 -5.43 4.58
N ARG A 212 4.46 -4.71 4.49
CA ARG A 212 4.88 -3.98 3.29
C ARG A 212 6.35 -4.25 3.04
N VAL A 213 6.71 -4.47 1.78
CA VAL A 213 8.12 -4.58 1.37
C VAL A 213 8.62 -3.18 1.04
N ASP A 214 9.83 -2.85 1.51
CA ASP A 214 10.48 -1.58 1.24
C ASP A 214 10.85 -1.44 -0.26
N PRO A 215 10.77 -0.25 -0.87
CA PRO A 215 11.11 -0.07 -2.29
C PRO A 215 12.52 -0.49 -2.73
N SER A 216 13.49 -0.71 -1.82
CA SER A 216 14.79 -1.32 -2.18
C SER A 216 14.73 -2.83 -2.40
N ASN A 217 13.65 -3.49 -1.97
CA ASN A 217 13.54 -4.95 -1.84
C ASN A 217 14.59 -5.59 -0.90
N GLU A 218 15.14 -4.83 0.05
CA GLU A 218 16.13 -5.32 1.04
C GLU A 218 15.58 -5.41 2.47
N SER A 219 14.36 -4.93 2.71
CA SER A 219 13.71 -4.94 4.02
C SER A 219 12.20 -5.05 3.92
N VAL A 220 11.61 -5.61 4.97
CA VAL A 220 10.17 -5.80 5.13
C VAL A 220 9.73 -5.14 6.41
N ILE A 221 8.66 -4.36 6.33
CA ILE A 221 8.08 -3.65 7.45
C ILE A 221 6.76 -4.34 7.84
N LEU A 222 6.66 -4.74 9.11
CA LEU A 222 5.46 -5.28 9.72
C LEU A 222 4.93 -4.27 10.75
N VAL A 223 3.79 -3.67 10.44
CA VAL A 223 3.09 -2.75 11.34
C VAL A 223 2.33 -3.57 12.36
N THR A 224 2.68 -3.45 13.64
CA THR A 224 2.07 -4.16 14.76
C THR A 224 1.31 -3.16 15.62
N ARG A 225 -0.01 -3.24 15.63
CA ARG A 225 -0.88 -2.20 16.16
C ARG A 225 -0.84 -2.10 17.68
N GLY A 226 -0.53 -3.18 18.40
CA GLY A 226 -0.88 -3.30 19.81
C GLY A 226 -2.39 -3.32 20.03
N ASN A 227 -2.80 -3.27 21.29
CA ASN A 227 -4.20 -3.30 21.71
C ASN A 227 -4.48 -2.17 22.70
N GLY A 228 -5.64 -1.53 22.57
CA GLY A 228 -6.13 -0.63 23.61
C GLY A 228 -6.48 -1.38 24.90
N PRO A 229 -6.50 -0.69 26.05
CA PRO A 229 -6.93 -1.28 27.31
C PRO A 229 -8.38 -1.75 27.19
N ALA A 230 -8.64 -2.98 27.59
CA ALA A 230 -9.95 -3.64 27.45
C ALA A 230 -10.13 -4.74 28.50
N GLY A 231 -11.35 -4.89 29.03
CA GLY A 231 -11.67 -5.97 29.98
C GLY A 231 -10.80 -6.01 31.24
N GLY A 232 -10.35 -4.85 31.73
CA GLY A 232 -9.45 -4.74 32.88
C GLY A 232 -7.96 -4.97 32.55
N LYS A 233 -7.60 -5.32 31.31
CA LYS A 233 -6.20 -5.38 30.88
C LYS A 233 -5.68 -3.98 30.50
N PRO A 234 -4.39 -3.67 30.77
CA PRO A 234 -3.74 -2.45 30.30
C PRO A 234 -3.58 -2.44 28.77
N GLU A 235 -3.06 -1.34 28.23
CA GLU A 235 -2.69 -1.24 26.81
C GLU A 235 -1.55 -2.22 26.49
N ASP A 236 -1.64 -2.92 25.36
CA ASP A 236 -0.51 -3.66 24.77
C ASP A 236 0.26 -2.72 23.81
N PRO A 237 1.60 -2.62 23.90
CA PRO A 237 2.38 -1.69 23.09
C PRO A 237 2.32 -2.02 21.59
N GLY A 238 2.14 -1.00 20.76
CA GLY A 238 2.31 -1.08 19.31
C GLY A 238 3.75 -0.81 18.88
N SER A 239 4.09 -1.19 17.66
CA SER A 239 5.42 -0.96 17.06
C SER A 239 5.39 -1.07 15.54
N VAL A 240 6.41 -0.56 14.89
CA VAL A 240 6.71 -0.87 13.49
C VAL A 240 7.98 -1.72 13.47
N LYS A 241 7.83 -3.02 13.22
CA LYS A 241 8.95 -3.97 13.12
C LYS A 241 9.56 -3.87 11.73
N VAL A 242 10.88 -3.91 11.67
CA VAL A 242 11.64 -3.98 10.41
C VAL A 242 12.48 -5.24 10.43
N PHE A 243 12.37 -6.00 9.35
CA PHE A 243 13.17 -7.18 9.07
C PHE A 243 14.10 -6.89 7.90
N SER A 244 15.34 -7.37 7.95
CA SER A 244 16.13 -7.48 6.71
C SER A 244 15.52 -8.61 5.87
N TYR A 245 15.50 -8.43 4.54
CA TYR A 245 14.91 -9.38 3.61
C TYR A 245 15.91 -9.72 2.50
N LYS A 246 16.07 -11.03 2.24
CA LYS A 246 16.90 -11.55 1.15
C LYS A 246 16.35 -12.90 0.68
N ASP A 247 15.93 -12.97 -0.58
CA ASP A 247 15.36 -14.18 -1.20
C ASP A 247 14.31 -14.90 -0.31
N GLY A 248 13.29 -14.14 0.09
CA GLY A 248 12.22 -14.63 0.96
C GLY A 248 12.58 -14.73 2.45
N VAL A 249 13.86 -14.79 2.81
CA VAL A 249 14.31 -14.96 4.20
C VAL A 249 14.21 -13.64 4.96
N LEU A 250 13.51 -13.66 6.10
CA LEU A 250 13.40 -12.55 7.04
C LEU A 250 14.35 -12.74 8.24
N THR A 251 14.97 -11.65 8.70
CA THR A 251 15.69 -11.60 9.98
C THR A 251 15.40 -10.30 10.73
N ASN A 252 15.30 -10.37 12.07
CA ASN A 252 15.07 -9.21 12.93
C ASN A 252 16.12 -8.11 12.70
N ARG A 253 15.69 -6.86 12.48
CA ARG A 253 16.59 -5.72 12.22
C ARG A 253 16.36 -4.54 13.16
N ALA A 254 15.13 -4.08 13.29
CA ALA A 254 14.78 -2.95 14.15
C ALA A 254 13.31 -2.98 14.59
N ALA A 255 12.99 -2.24 15.66
CA ALA A 255 11.62 -1.96 16.06
C ALA A 255 11.49 -0.46 16.38
N ILE A 256 10.53 0.22 15.75
CA ILE A 256 10.21 1.62 16.01
C ILE A 256 8.98 1.63 16.92
N ALA A 257 9.21 2.00 18.19
CA ALA A 257 8.18 2.06 19.23
C ALA A 257 8.41 3.30 20.12
N PRO A 258 8.04 4.51 19.65
CA PRO A 258 8.13 5.73 20.45
C PRO A 258 7.37 5.56 21.78
N GLY A 259 7.92 6.05 22.89
CA GLY A 259 7.33 5.87 24.22
C GLY A 259 7.25 4.40 24.69
N GLY A 260 8.04 3.50 24.10
CA GLY A 260 7.95 2.05 24.35
C GLY A 260 6.76 1.37 23.65
N GLY A 261 6.05 2.07 22.77
CA GLY A 261 4.88 1.56 22.05
C GLY A 261 3.54 1.86 22.71
N PHE A 262 3.53 2.37 23.94
CA PHE A 262 2.32 2.85 24.62
C PHE A 262 1.83 4.16 23.98
N ASN A 263 0.51 4.28 23.79
CA ASN A 263 -0.12 5.33 23.00
C ASN A 263 0.43 5.46 21.55
N PHE A 264 0.97 4.37 20.99
CA PHE A 264 1.45 4.30 19.61
C PHE A 264 0.83 3.08 18.95
N GLN A 265 -0.32 3.27 18.28
CA GLN A 265 -1.08 2.16 17.69
C GLN A 265 -1.12 2.30 16.16
N PRO A 266 0.01 2.02 15.48
CA PRO A 266 0.14 2.18 14.04
C PRO A 266 -0.71 1.12 13.32
N ARG A 267 -1.26 1.48 12.16
CA ARG A 267 -2.17 0.61 11.40
C ARG A 267 -1.65 0.29 10.02
N HIS A 268 -1.70 1.26 9.11
CA HIS A 268 -1.18 1.13 7.75
C HIS A 268 -0.07 2.17 7.55
N LEU A 269 0.82 1.88 6.60
CA LEU A 269 1.77 2.83 6.07
C LEU A 269 1.79 2.79 4.54
N ASP A 270 2.30 3.86 3.95
CA ASP A 270 2.65 3.90 2.53
C ASP A 270 3.92 4.75 2.27
N PHE A 271 4.61 4.44 1.18
CA PHE A 271 5.89 5.05 0.82
C PHE A 271 5.69 6.21 -0.16
N HIS A 272 6.47 7.28 0.00
CA HIS A 272 6.58 8.27 -1.07
C HIS A 272 7.31 7.65 -2.29
N PRO A 273 6.82 7.82 -3.54
CA PRO A 273 7.39 7.12 -4.71
C PRO A 273 8.86 7.44 -5.01
N SER A 274 9.34 8.64 -4.65
CA SER A 274 10.69 9.12 -5.01
C SER A 274 11.48 9.84 -3.89
N ARG A 275 10.97 9.86 -2.65
CA ARG A 275 11.55 10.63 -1.52
C ARG A 275 11.64 9.75 -0.28
N PRO A 276 12.56 10.03 0.66
CA PRO A 276 12.77 9.19 1.83
C PRO A 276 11.72 9.45 2.93
N TRP A 277 10.43 9.34 2.60
CA TRP A 277 9.32 9.55 3.54
C TRP A 277 8.36 8.37 3.54
N VAL A 278 7.91 8.00 4.74
CA VAL A 278 6.90 6.97 4.99
C VAL A 278 5.79 7.58 5.82
N PHE A 279 4.55 7.46 5.33
CA PHE A 279 3.35 7.99 5.96
C PHE A 279 2.68 6.87 6.74
N VAL A 280 2.50 7.02 8.05
CA VAL A 280 1.99 6.00 8.98
C VAL A 280 0.74 6.51 9.68
N THR A 281 -0.36 5.75 9.63
CA THR A 281 -1.60 6.07 10.36
C THR A 281 -1.59 5.48 11.76
N LEU A 282 -1.97 6.29 12.76
CA LEU A 282 -2.15 5.86 14.15
C LEU A 282 -3.65 5.73 14.47
N GLU A 283 -4.16 4.50 14.42
CA GLU A 283 -5.60 4.20 14.28
C GLU A 283 -6.47 4.86 15.34
N ARG A 284 -6.15 4.67 16.62
CA ARG A 284 -6.96 5.21 17.74
C ARG A 284 -6.65 6.67 18.04
N GLN A 285 -5.45 7.12 17.68
CA GLN A 285 -5.02 8.51 17.88
C GLN A 285 -5.64 9.46 16.85
N ASN A 286 -6.18 8.96 15.73
CA ASN A 286 -6.65 9.77 14.59
C ASN A 286 -5.56 10.73 14.08
N LYS A 287 -4.33 10.21 13.95
CA LYS A 287 -3.14 10.97 13.55
C LYS A 287 -2.41 10.33 12.37
N LEU A 288 -1.83 11.18 11.54
CA LEU A 288 -0.85 10.85 10.52
C LEU A 288 0.55 11.20 11.04
N GLN A 289 1.48 10.26 10.97
CA GLN A 289 2.90 10.50 11.22
C GLN A 289 3.72 10.33 9.95
N VAL A 290 4.77 11.14 9.80
CA VAL A 290 5.75 10.99 8.72
C VAL A 290 7.08 10.59 9.32
N TYR A 291 7.64 9.49 8.83
CA TYR A 291 8.97 9.01 9.22
C TYR A 291 9.96 9.20 8.07
N LYS A 292 11.23 9.46 8.41
CA LYS A 292 12.30 9.41 7.42
C LYS A 292 12.60 7.94 7.11
N ARG A 293 12.62 7.59 5.82
CA ARG A 293 13.16 6.32 5.34
C ARG A 293 14.67 6.44 5.31
N GLU A 294 15.33 5.69 6.18
CA GLU A 294 16.78 5.61 6.28
C GLU A 294 17.35 4.61 5.25
N PRO A 295 18.68 4.61 5.00
CA PRO A 295 19.32 3.63 4.13
C PRO A 295 19.01 2.18 4.53
N ALA A 296 18.95 1.29 3.54
CA ALA A 296 18.56 -0.12 3.72
C ALA A 296 17.22 -0.31 4.47
N GLY A 297 16.23 0.54 4.17
CA GLY A 297 14.80 0.30 4.43
C GLY A 297 14.30 0.46 5.87
N THR A 298 15.12 0.95 6.79
CA THR A 298 14.68 1.28 8.16
C THR A 298 13.99 2.64 8.24
N LEU A 299 13.29 2.90 9.34
CA LEU A 299 12.67 4.19 9.63
C LEU A 299 13.43 4.93 10.74
N SER A 300 13.34 6.27 10.75
CA SER A 300 13.81 7.08 11.88
C SER A 300 13.12 6.68 13.19
N SER A 301 13.82 6.78 14.33
CA SER A 301 13.27 6.41 15.65
C SER A 301 12.17 7.36 16.16
N LYS A 302 12.06 8.54 15.56
CA LYS A 302 11.02 9.55 15.80
C LYS A 302 10.40 9.99 14.47
N PRO A 303 9.12 10.40 14.45
CA PRO A 303 8.52 11.01 13.28
C PRO A 303 9.12 12.41 13.03
N LEU A 304 9.23 12.78 11.76
CA LEU A 304 9.50 14.15 11.29
C LEU A 304 8.31 15.07 11.59
N PHE A 305 7.10 14.56 11.38
CA PHE A 305 5.84 15.30 11.56
C PHE A 305 4.78 14.41 12.19
N THR A 306 3.91 15.01 13.00
CA THR A 306 2.63 14.42 13.44
C THR A 306 1.53 15.41 13.08
N LYS A 307 0.44 14.95 12.46
CA LYS A 307 -0.69 15.76 12.00
C LYS A 307 -2.01 15.11 12.43
N GLU A 308 -2.99 15.95 12.73
CA GLU A 308 -4.37 15.53 12.96
C GLU A 308 -5.04 15.13 11.65
N THR A 309 -5.96 14.16 11.69
CA THR A 309 -6.71 13.69 10.51
C THR A 309 -8.13 14.20 10.41
N LEU A 310 -8.73 14.63 11.52
CA LEU A 310 -10.11 15.10 11.57
C LEU A 310 -10.19 16.60 11.25
N THR A 311 -11.32 17.01 10.68
CA THR A 311 -11.68 18.43 10.43
C THR A 311 -11.74 19.21 11.74
N VAL A 312 -12.25 18.57 12.79
CA VAL A 312 -12.23 19.07 14.17
C VAL A 312 -11.49 18.04 15.04
N PRO A 313 -10.18 18.21 15.30
CA PRO A 313 -9.33 17.20 15.94
C PRO A 313 -9.89 16.61 17.24
N ASP A 314 -10.47 17.44 18.11
CA ASP A 314 -10.99 17.03 19.42
C ASP A 314 -12.41 16.42 19.36
N ASN A 315 -13.06 16.42 18.20
CA ASN A 315 -14.42 15.87 18.01
C ASN A 315 -14.41 14.34 17.83
N ILE A 316 -13.65 13.63 18.66
CA ILE A 316 -13.49 12.17 18.60
C ILE A 316 -14.77 11.50 19.09
N ARG A 317 -15.57 10.99 18.15
CA ARG A 317 -16.82 10.27 18.44
C ARG A 317 -16.57 8.78 18.74
N PRO A 318 -17.49 8.08 19.42
CA PRO A 318 -17.40 6.63 19.60
C PRO A 318 -17.15 5.88 18.27
N GLY A 319 -16.12 5.04 18.25
CA GLY A 319 -15.70 4.31 17.05
C GLY A 319 -14.99 5.15 15.98
N GLN A 320 -14.63 6.42 16.26
CA GLN A 320 -13.81 7.25 15.37
C GLN A 320 -12.35 6.74 15.36
N ALA A 321 -11.88 6.35 14.19
CA ALA A 321 -10.51 5.89 13.96
C ALA A 321 -10.01 6.27 12.57
N VAL A 322 -8.69 6.32 12.39
CA VAL A 322 -8.07 6.37 11.06
C VAL A 322 -7.78 4.95 10.53
N GLY A 323 -7.92 4.78 9.22
CA GLY A 323 -7.82 3.52 8.50
C GLY A 323 -6.62 3.47 7.56
N THR A 324 -6.93 3.18 6.29
CA THR A 324 -6.00 3.06 5.17
C THR A 324 -5.34 4.39 4.82
N VAL A 325 -4.12 4.35 4.28
CA VAL A 325 -3.37 5.50 3.76
C VAL A 325 -2.74 5.14 2.41
N HIS A 326 -2.76 6.05 1.45
CA HIS A 326 -2.12 5.90 0.14
C HIS A 326 -1.48 7.22 -0.31
N VAL A 327 -0.24 7.15 -0.79
CA VAL A 327 0.43 8.27 -1.44
C VAL A 327 0.01 8.30 -2.92
N HIS A 328 -0.33 9.49 -3.42
CA HIS A 328 -0.65 9.68 -4.83
C HIS A 328 0.54 9.29 -5.74
N PRO A 329 0.33 8.69 -6.92
CA PRO A 329 1.42 8.30 -7.83
C PRO A 329 2.44 9.42 -8.15
N SER A 330 2.01 10.68 -8.15
CA SER A 330 2.91 11.83 -8.36
C SER A 330 3.73 12.29 -7.14
N GLY A 331 3.56 11.67 -5.96
CA GLY A 331 4.21 12.07 -4.71
C GLY A 331 3.75 13.41 -4.10
N ARG A 332 2.86 14.15 -4.78
CA ARG A 332 2.41 15.47 -4.31
C ARG A 332 1.37 15.44 -3.21
N PHE A 333 0.68 14.32 -3.02
CA PHE A 333 -0.46 14.20 -2.11
C PHE A 333 -0.45 12.86 -1.36
N VAL A 334 -1.04 12.86 -0.17
CA VAL A 334 -1.36 11.63 0.57
C VAL A 334 -2.82 11.67 1.02
N TYR A 335 -3.50 10.54 0.85
CA TYR A 335 -4.90 10.32 1.20
C TYR A 335 -4.97 9.35 2.36
N LEU A 336 -5.91 9.54 3.28
CA LEU A 336 -6.22 8.55 4.32
C LEU A 336 -7.70 8.55 4.67
N ALA A 337 -8.21 7.39 5.11
CA ALA A 337 -9.62 7.21 5.46
C ALA A 337 -9.85 7.39 6.96
N ASN A 338 -10.66 8.38 7.34
CA ASN A 338 -11.27 8.49 8.66
C ASN A 338 -12.60 7.74 8.66
N ARG A 339 -12.84 6.94 9.69
CA ARG A 339 -14.02 6.07 9.81
C ARG A 339 -14.65 6.19 11.19
N ALA A 340 -15.98 6.25 11.22
CA ALA A 340 -16.79 6.30 12.42
C ALA A 340 -18.05 5.42 12.26
N SER A 341 -18.37 4.64 13.30
CA SER A 341 -19.54 3.75 13.29
C SER A 341 -20.13 3.50 14.67
N GLY A 342 -19.85 4.36 15.66
CA GLY A 342 -20.47 4.26 16.97
C GLY A 342 -21.95 4.59 16.94
N THR A 343 -22.74 3.89 17.76
CA THR A 343 -24.19 4.04 17.82
C THR A 343 -24.68 4.30 19.23
N ALA A 344 -25.76 5.06 19.36
CA ALA A 344 -26.57 5.16 20.57
C ALA A 344 -27.97 4.60 20.30
N ALA A 345 -28.70 4.26 21.36
CA ALA A 345 -30.10 3.87 21.23
C ALA A 345 -30.95 5.11 20.91
N PHE A 346 -31.76 5.01 19.85
CA PHE A 346 -32.81 5.95 19.51
C PHE A 346 -34.05 5.13 19.13
N GLU A 347 -35.16 5.33 19.84
CA GLU A 347 -36.41 4.55 19.66
C GLU A 347 -36.17 3.02 19.68
N GLY A 348 -35.31 2.56 20.58
CA GLY A 348 -34.93 1.14 20.72
C GLY A 348 -33.99 0.60 19.63
N LYS A 349 -33.59 1.42 18.65
CA LYS A 349 -32.69 1.02 17.55
C LYS A 349 -31.29 1.63 17.72
N PRO A 350 -30.21 0.92 17.34
CA PRO A 350 -28.88 1.51 17.28
C PRO A 350 -28.81 2.48 16.08
N VAL A 351 -28.50 3.75 16.36
CA VAL A 351 -28.40 4.83 15.36
C VAL A 351 -27.05 5.54 15.51
N PHE A 352 -26.42 5.86 14.38
CA PHE A 352 -25.11 6.50 14.29
C PHE A 352 -25.06 7.82 15.08
N VAL A 353 -24.04 7.99 15.93
CA VAL A 353 -23.88 9.19 16.78
C VAL A 353 -23.14 10.34 16.10
N GLY A 354 -22.87 10.23 14.81
CA GLY A 354 -21.99 11.13 14.07
C GLY A 354 -20.51 10.80 14.26
N GLY A 355 -19.68 11.53 13.52
CA GLY A 355 -18.24 11.29 13.35
C GLY A 355 -17.85 11.42 11.87
N GLU A 356 -16.56 11.50 11.59
CA GLU A 356 -16.05 11.65 10.23
C GLU A 356 -15.89 10.29 9.55
N ASN A 357 -16.72 10.06 8.53
CA ASN A 357 -16.53 9.06 7.48
C ASN A 357 -16.06 9.79 6.21
N ALA A 358 -14.75 10.02 6.13
CA ALA A 358 -14.17 10.96 5.17
C ALA A 358 -12.79 10.49 4.67
N ILE A 359 -12.40 10.88 3.46
CA ILE A 359 -11.00 10.85 3.04
C ILE A 359 -10.37 12.21 3.38
N ALA A 360 -9.38 12.21 4.27
CA ALA A 360 -8.53 13.38 4.49
C ALA A 360 -7.46 13.44 3.40
N VAL A 361 -7.27 14.62 2.84
CA VAL A 361 -6.36 14.91 1.73
C VAL A 361 -5.28 15.87 2.22
N TYR A 362 -4.01 15.49 2.06
CA TYR A 362 -2.89 16.35 2.36
C TYR A 362 -2.07 16.64 1.12
N ARG A 363 -1.62 17.89 0.98
CA ARG A 363 -0.55 18.30 0.07
C ARG A 363 0.80 18.14 0.77
N ILE A 364 1.74 17.46 0.14
CA ILE A 364 3.09 17.22 0.66
C ILE A 364 4.01 18.36 0.21
N ILE A 365 4.59 19.09 1.17
CA ILE A 365 5.64 20.08 0.91
C ILE A 365 6.90 19.35 0.42
N GLN A 366 7.27 19.56 -0.84
CA GLN A 366 8.23 18.71 -1.57
C GLN A 366 9.70 18.85 -1.15
N ASP A 367 10.00 19.83 -0.29
CA ASP A 367 11.34 20.04 0.26
C ASP A 367 11.51 19.40 1.64
N THR A 368 10.44 19.33 2.44
CA THR A 368 10.49 18.87 3.85
C THR A 368 9.81 17.52 4.08
N GLY A 369 8.82 17.17 3.27
CA GLY A 369 7.93 16.02 3.47
C GLY A 369 6.72 16.33 4.36
N GLU A 370 6.53 17.58 4.76
CA GLU A 370 5.42 17.97 5.63
C GLU A 370 4.06 17.83 4.90
N PRO A 371 3.10 17.06 5.45
CA PRO A 371 1.76 16.99 4.91
C PRO A 371 0.89 18.11 5.50
N ILE A 372 0.33 18.94 4.63
CA ILE A 372 -0.62 20.02 4.97
C ILE A 372 -2.02 19.56 4.57
N LEU A 373 -2.94 19.49 5.55
CA LEU A 373 -4.33 19.10 5.32
C LEU A 373 -5.01 20.17 4.44
N ILE A 374 -5.63 19.74 3.32
CA ILE A 374 -6.30 20.63 2.36
C ILE A 374 -7.78 20.32 2.14
N GLN A 375 -8.27 19.17 2.64
CA GLN A 375 -9.67 18.74 2.53
C GLN A 375 -9.95 17.54 3.44
N ASN A 376 -11.16 17.48 4.02
CA ASN A 376 -11.79 16.24 4.47
C ASN A 376 -13.02 16.02 3.59
N MET A 377 -13.00 15.01 2.72
CA MET A 377 -14.07 14.71 1.78
C MET A 377 -14.95 13.58 2.29
N ASP A 378 -16.22 13.89 2.59
CA ASP A 378 -17.24 12.93 3.01
C ASP A 378 -17.41 11.77 2.01
N THR A 379 -17.35 10.53 2.48
CA THR A 379 -17.45 9.33 1.63
C THR A 379 -18.89 8.96 1.25
N ARG A 380 -19.88 9.71 1.76
CA ARG A 380 -21.33 9.52 1.64
C ARG A 380 -21.79 8.10 1.99
N GLY A 381 -21.09 7.48 2.93
CA GLY A 381 -21.35 6.16 3.46
C GLY A 381 -20.75 5.98 4.85
N ILE A 382 -20.76 4.75 5.37
CA ILE A 382 -20.34 4.45 6.73
C ILE A 382 -19.10 3.55 6.74
N HIS A 383 -18.15 3.89 7.61
CA HIS A 383 -16.93 3.14 7.88
C HIS A 383 -16.11 2.86 6.60
N PRO A 384 -15.55 3.89 5.94
CA PRO A 384 -14.64 3.72 4.81
C PRO A 384 -13.38 2.98 5.27
N ARG A 385 -13.32 1.68 4.99
CA ARG A 385 -12.27 0.79 5.51
C ARG A 385 -11.04 0.80 4.62
N THR A 386 -11.29 0.64 3.33
CA THR A 386 -10.31 0.58 2.25
C THR A 386 -10.73 1.54 1.13
N PHE A 387 -9.76 2.03 0.39
CA PHE A 387 -9.97 2.80 -0.82
C PHE A 387 -8.79 2.54 -1.75
N ALA A 388 -8.99 2.80 -3.04
CA ALA A 388 -7.97 2.61 -4.06
C ALA A 388 -7.86 3.85 -4.94
N VAL A 389 -6.64 4.13 -5.40
CA VAL A 389 -6.33 5.16 -6.40
C VAL A 389 -5.80 4.44 -7.64
N ASP A 390 -6.22 4.86 -8.84
CA ASP A 390 -5.71 4.26 -10.07
C ASP A 390 -4.25 4.68 -10.37
N SER A 391 -3.57 3.99 -11.29
CA SER A 391 -2.17 4.29 -11.60
C SER A 391 -1.94 5.66 -12.23
N THR A 392 -2.95 6.25 -12.88
CA THR A 392 -2.89 7.64 -13.40
C THR A 392 -3.13 8.67 -12.30
N GLY A 393 -3.66 8.26 -11.16
CA GLY A 393 -3.98 9.12 -10.02
C GLY A 393 -5.23 9.99 -10.22
N ARG A 394 -6.04 9.72 -11.26
CA ARG A 394 -7.20 10.57 -11.64
C ARG A 394 -8.50 10.14 -10.99
N ILE A 395 -8.64 8.88 -10.57
CA ILE A 395 -9.84 8.38 -9.89
C ILE A 395 -9.49 7.70 -8.56
N LEU A 396 -10.33 7.95 -7.55
CA LEU A 396 -10.28 7.32 -6.24
C LEU A 396 -11.63 6.67 -5.95
N VAL A 397 -11.62 5.40 -5.52
CA VAL A 397 -12.83 4.66 -5.12
C VAL A 397 -12.73 4.19 -3.68
N VAL A 398 -13.76 4.44 -2.88
CA VAL A 398 -13.82 4.12 -1.44
C VAL A 398 -14.85 3.01 -1.19
N ALA A 399 -14.45 1.99 -0.43
CA ALA A 399 -15.35 0.97 0.11
C ALA A 399 -15.90 1.38 1.49
N ASN A 400 -17.14 1.85 1.52
CA ASN A 400 -17.91 2.08 2.74
C ASN A 400 -18.44 0.73 3.25
N GLN A 401 -17.84 0.21 4.33
CA GLN A 401 -17.88 -1.22 4.66
C GLN A 401 -19.27 -1.79 4.97
N MET A 402 -20.16 -0.97 5.54
CA MET A 402 -21.33 -1.45 6.29
C MET A 402 -22.55 -0.55 6.13
N SER A 403 -23.72 -1.11 6.37
CA SER A 403 -24.94 -0.33 6.58
C SER A 403 -25.01 0.22 8.00
N LEU A 404 -25.62 1.39 8.17
CA LEU A 404 -25.98 1.91 9.49
C LEU A 404 -27.22 2.80 9.43
N SER A 405 -28.03 2.72 10.47
CA SER A 405 -29.12 3.68 10.71
C SER A 405 -28.53 5.04 11.05
N VAL A 406 -28.96 6.10 10.35
CA VAL A 406 -28.55 7.50 10.56
C VAL A 406 -29.79 8.35 10.77
N ARG A 407 -29.73 9.29 11.71
CA ARG A 407 -30.84 10.19 12.05
C ARG A 407 -30.82 11.45 11.18
N GLU A 408 -31.97 11.82 10.64
CA GLU A 408 -32.22 13.08 9.92
C GLU A 408 -33.46 13.77 10.53
N GLY A 409 -33.23 14.72 11.44
CA GLY A 409 -34.29 15.38 12.20
C GLY A 409 -35.02 14.40 13.13
N SER A 410 -36.30 14.13 12.84
CA SER A 410 -37.10 13.10 13.52
C SER A 410 -37.03 11.72 12.86
N HIS A 411 -36.48 11.60 11.65
CA HIS A 411 -36.48 10.37 10.88
C HIS A 411 -35.19 9.57 11.05
N VAL A 412 -35.27 8.26 10.84
CA VAL A 412 -34.11 7.37 10.77
C VAL A 412 -34.09 6.72 9.39
N LYS A 413 -33.00 6.92 8.64
CA LYS A 413 -32.75 6.24 7.37
C LYS A 413 -31.62 5.22 7.51
N THR A 414 -31.65 4.16 6.71
CA THR A 414 -30.50 3.25 6.58
C THR A 414 -29.59 3.78 5.48
N VAL A 415 -28.34 4.11 5.82
CA VAL A 415 -27.28 4.29 4.83
C VAL A 415 -26.72 2.89 4.49
N PRO A 416 -26.67 2.48 3.21
CA PRO A 416 -26.17 1.16 2.82
C PRO A 416 -24.62 1.12 2.69
N PRO A 417 -24.00 -0.08 2.71
CA PRO A 417 -22.63 -0.26 2.24
C PRO A 417 -22.54 0.15 0.76
N SER A 418 -21.42 0.72 0.35
CA SER A 418 -21.35 1.38 -0.96
C SER A 418 -19.92 1.64 -1.47
N LEU A 419 -19.79 1.74 -2.80
CA LEU A 419 -18.57 2.16 -3.49
C LEU A 419 -18.70 3.62 -3.94
N ALA A 420 -18.06 4.53 -3.20
CA ALA A 420 -18.09 5.96 -3.49
C ALA A 420 -16.93 6.34 -4.43
N VAL A 421 -17.24 7.12 -5.48
CA VAL A 421 -16.31 7.41 -6.58
C VAL A 421 -16.02 8.91 -6.66
N PHE A 422 -14.73 9.23 -6.72
CA PHE A 422 -14.19 10.58 -6.74
C PHE A 422 -13.25 10.76 -7.93
N LEU A 423 -13.32 11.92 -8.58
CA LEU A 423 -12.20 12.38 -9.41
C LEU A 423 -11.18 13.11 -8.52
N VAL A 424 -9.91 13.00 -8.88
CA VAL A 424 -8.79 13.68 -8.22
C VAL A 424 -8.41 14.90 -9.06
N GLY A 425 -8.53 16.08 -8.46
CA GLY A 425 -8.12 17.35 -9.07
C GLY A 425 -6.60 17.51 -9.18
N ALA A 426 -6.15 18.41 -10.05
CA ALA A 426 -4.72 18.73 -10.19
C ALA A 426 -4.11 19.40 -8.93
N ASP A 427 -4.96 19.91 -8.04
CA ASP A 427 -4.62 20.41 -6.70
C ASP A 427 -4.67 19.32 -5.61
N GLY A 428 -4.98 18.07 -6.00
CA GLY A 428 -5.06 16.88 -5.15
C GLY A 428 -6.41 16.69 -4.46
N LYS A 429 -7.31 17.67 -4.53
CA LYS A 429 -8.62 17.54 -3.88
C LYS A 429 -9.49 16.52 -4.61
N LEU A 430 -10.34 15.86 -3.83
CA LEU A 430 -11.34 14.95 -4.32
C LEU A 430 -12.61 15.71 -4.69
N ASP A 431 -13.21 15.33 -5.80
CA ASP A 431 -14.53 15.78 -6.24
C ASP A 431 -15.46 14.56 -6.32
N PHE A 432 -16.48 14.52 -5.44
CA PHE A 432 -17.45 13.43 -5.39
C PHE A 432 -18.27 13.39 -6.67
N LYS A 433 -18.29 12.24 -7.35
CA LYS A 433 -19.11 12.06 -8.56
C LYS A 433 -20.37 11.25 -8.31
N ARG A 434 -20.25 10.09 -7.67
CA ARG A 434 -21.37 9.16 -7.50
C ARG A 434 -21.08 8.11 -6.42
N ASN A 435 -22.13 7.45 -5.94
CA ASN A 435 -22.02 6.35 -5.00
C ASN A 435 -22.83 5.15 -5.53
N TYR A 436 -22.26 3.95 -5.46
CA TYR A 436 -22.91 2.71 -5.87
C TYR A 436 -23.26 1.90 -4.63
N ASN A 437 -24.55 1.75 -4.33
CA ASN A 437 -25.01 0.88 -3.26
C ASN A 437 -24.63 -0.58 -3.59
N VAL A 438 -24.09 -1.29 -2.61
CA VAL A 438 -23.71 -2.70 -2.76
C VAL A 438 -24.74 -3.56 -2.04
N GLU A 439 -25.42 -4.45 -2.77
CA GLU A 439 -26.31 -5.43 -2.15
C GLU A 439 -25.51 -6.39 -1.28
N MET A 440 -25.97 -6.57 -0.04
CA MET A 440 -25.21 -7.26 0.99
C MET A 440 -26.14 -8.06 1.90
N ALA A 441 -26.01 -9.38 1.86
CA ALA A 441 -26.69 -10.26 2.80
C ALA A 441 -26.26 -9.98 4.25
N ALA A 442 -27.17 -10.22 5.21
CA ALA A 442 -26.92 -10.00 6.63
C ALA A 442 -25.64 -10.74 7.09
N GLY A 443 -24.85 -10.09 7.96
CA GLY A 443 -23.59 -10.63 8.48
C GLY A 443 -22.39 -10.58 7.52
N ARG A 444 -22.56 -10.15 6.27
CA ARG A 444 -21.46 -9.82 5.35
C ARG A 444 -20.99 -8.37 5.54
N SER A 445 -19.86 -8.03 4.94
CA SER A 445 -19.35 -6.65 4.86
C SER A 445 -18.61 -6.42 3.55
N LEU A 446 -18.64 -5.18 3.05
CA LEU A 446 -17.82 -4.72 1.93
C LEU A 446 -16.39 -4.48 2.45
N PHE A 447 -15.60 -5.56 2.54
CA PHE A 447 -14.42 -5.58 3.42
C PHE A 447 -13.16 -4.96 2.77
N TRP A 448 -12.99 -5.14 1.46
CA TRP A 448 -11.81 -4.74 0.73
C TRP A 448 -12.14 -4.19 -0.65
N THR A 449 -11.34 -3.25 -1.15
CA THR A 449 -11.33 -2.84 -2.55
C THR A 449 -9.92 -2.46 -3.02
N GLY A 450 -9.62 -2.69 -4.29
CA GLY A 450 -8.33 -2.40 -4.91
C GLY A 450 -8.47 -2.15 -6.42
N ILE A 451 -7.60 -1.34 -7.00
CA ILE A 451 -7.57 -1.07 -8.44
C ILE A 451 -6.34 -1.73 -9.07
N VAL A 452 -6.54 -2.30 -10.26
CA VAL A 452 -5.49 -2.75 -11.16
C VAL A 452 -5.63 -2.03 -12.49
N SER A 453 -4.57 -1.35 -12.92
CA SER A 453 -4.44 -0.85 -14.29
C SER A 453 -3.71 -1.91 -15.12
N LEU A 454 -4.37 -2.39 -16.17
CA LEU A 454 -3.88 -3.40 -17.10
C LEU A 454 -3.24 -2.72 -18.32
N PRO A 455 -2.19 -3.33 -18.91
CA PRO A 455 -1.46 -2.76 -20.05
C PRO A 455 -2.28 -2.72 -21.34
#